data_AF-A0A9E5D9Y9-F1
#
_entry.id   AF-A0A9E5D9Y9-F1
#
_cell.length_a   1.000
_cell.length_b   1.000
_cell.length_c   1.000
_cell.angle_alpha   90.00
_cell.angle_beta   90.00
_cell.angle_gamma   90.00
#
_symmetry.space_group_name_H-M   'P 1'
#
loop_
_entity.id
_entity.type
_entity.pdbx_description
1 polymer ?
#
loop_
_entity_poly.entity_id
_entity_poly.type
_entity_poly.pdbx_seq_one_letter_code
_entity_poly.pdbx_strand_id
1 'polypeptide(L)' 'MKSPQVSRTQVFRVFNKICKDVGLDKSIATHGFRRTRANYLLNHGMPITTLSKFLRHKNIGTTIKISTSDSKMCNHHLMR' A
#
# COMPACT_ATOMS: atom_id res chain seq x y z
N MET A 1 -0.24 -11.40 -30.51
CA MET A 1 0.67 -12.02 -29.51
C MET A 1 0.57 -11.21 -28.22
N LYS A 2 0.47 -11.84 -27.04
CA LYS A 2 0.46 -11.11 -25.75
C LYS A 2 1.87 -10.63 -25.44
N SER A 3 2.01 -9.36 -25.04
CA SER A 3 3.29 -8.80 -24.60
C SER A 3 3.81 -9.53 -23.35
N PRO A 4 5.14 -9.66 -23.17
CA PRO A 4 5.71 -10.33 -22.03
C PRO A 4 5.30 -9.62 -20.73
N GLN A 5 4.84 -10.40 -19.75
CA GLN A 5 4.44 -9.87 -18.45
C GLN A 5 5.67 -9.39 -17.67
N VAL A 6 5.55 -8.23 -17.03
CA VAL A 6 6.61 -7.68 -16.19
C VAL A 6 6.82 -8.55 -14.96
N SER A 7 8.06 -8.93 -14.69
CA SER A 7 8.38 -9.72 -13.50
C SER A 7 8.21 -8.90 -12.22
N ARG A 8 7.74 -9.54 -11.14
CA ARG A 8 7.64 -8.92 -9.81
C ARG A 8 8.97 -8.29 -9.36
N THR A 9 10.08 -8.97 -9.64
CA THR A 9 11.43 -8.54 -9.29
C THR A 9 11.81 -7.26 -10.03
N GLN A 10 11.43 -7.13 -11.31
CA GLN A 10 11.68 -5.91 -12.07
C GLN A 10 10.94 -4.71 -11.47
N VAL A 11 9.66 -4.87 -11.14
CA VAL A 11 8.88 -3.80 -10.47
C VAL A 11 9.53 -3.41 -9.13
N PHE A 12 9.90 -4.40 -8.31
CA PHE A 12 10.56 -4.15 -7.02
C PHE A 12 11.88 -3.38 -7.18
N ARG A 13 12.73 -3.77 -8.15
CA ARG A 13 14.04 -3.13 -8.37
C ARG A 13 13.89 -1.69 -8.85
N VAL A 14 13.05 -1.45 -9.85
CA VAL A 14 12.82 -0.11 -10.40
C VAL A 14 12.24 0.81 -9.33
N PHE A 15 11.25 0.33 -8.58
CA PHE A 15 10.63 1.16 -7.57
C PHE A 15 11.56 1.51 -6.41
N ASN A 16 12.30 0.55 -5.86
CA ASN A 16 13.24 0.85 -4.78
C ASN A 16 14.41 1.72 -5.24
N LYS A 17 14.78 1.70 -6.52
CA LYS A 17 15.70 2.68 -7.08
C LYS A 17 15.12 4.10 -6.97
N ILE A 18 13.88 4.29 -7.45
CA ILE A 18 13.19 5.58 -7.33
C ILE A 18 13.07 6.01 -5.87
N CYS A 19 12.73 5.10 -4.94
CA CYS A 19 12.68 5.40 -3.51
C CYS A 19 14.02 5.94 -2.99
N LYS A 20 15.14 5.32 -3.37
CA LYS A 20 16.48 5.82 -3.00
C LYS A 20 16.75 7.19 -3.60
N ASP A 21 16.39 7.41 -4.86
CA ASP A 21 16.61 8.68 -5.56
C ASP A 21 15.85 9.84 -4.89
N VAL A 22 14.71 9.57 -4.25
CA VAL A 22 13.93 10.57 -3.48
C VAL A 22 14.24 10.60 -1.98
N GLY A 23 15.26 9.86 -1.51
CA GLY A 23 15.66 9.84 -0.09
C GLY A 23 14.77 9.01 0.84
N LEU A 24 13.97 8.09 0.30
CA LEU A 24 13.22 7.10 1.09
C LEU A 24 14.09 5.88 1.40
N ASP A 25 14.61 5.80 2.63
CA ASP A 25 15.40 4.66 3.13
C ASP A 25 14.58 3.39 3.40
N LYS A 26 13.26 3.42 3.17
CA LYS A 26 12.38 2.27 3.38
C LYS A 26 12.27 1.43 2.10
N SER A 27 12.70 0.18 2.20
CA SER A 27 12.45 -0.82 1.14
C SER A 27 10.97 -1.19 1.11
N ILE A 28 10.30 -0.89 -0.01
CA ILE A 28 8.87 -1.18 -0.19
C ILE A 28 8.73 -2.42 -1.06
N ALA A 29 8.19 -3.48 -0.45
CA ALA A 29 7.80 -4.69 -1.17
C ALA A 29 6.53 -4.46 -2.01
N THR A 30 6.30 -5.30 -3.02
CA THR A 30 5.08 -5.22 -3.86
C THR A 30 3.77 -5.28 -3.07
N HIS A 31 3.75 -5.99 -1.94
CA HIS A 31 2.59 -5.99 -1.03
C HIS A 31 2.40 -4.67 -0.27
N GLY A 32 3.47 -3.87 -0.12
CA GLY A 32 3.44 -2.54 0.48
C GLY A 32 2.49 -1.60 -0.25
N PHE A 33 2.52 -1.57 -1.59
CA PHE A 33 1.60 -0.75 -2.39
C PHE A 33 0.13 -1.00 -2.07
N ARG A 34 -0.23 -2.28 -1.97
CA ARG A 34 -1.62 -2.68 -1.69
C ARG A 34 -2.06 -2.21 -0.31
N ARG A 35 -1.16 -2.24 0.68
CA ARG A 35 -1.42 -1.72 2.02
C ARG A 35 -1.53 -0.20 2.02
N THR A 36 -0.60 0.50 1.36
CA THR A 36 -0.64 1.96 1.21
C THR A 36 -1.93 2.42 0.57
N ARG A 37 -2.38 1.76 -0.51
CA ARG A 37 -3.66 2.08 -1.16
C ARG A 37 -4.86 1.83 -0.24
N ALA A 38 -4.85 0.74 0.51
CA ALA A 38 -5.91 0.42 1.46
C ALA A 38 -6.02 1.47 2.57
N ASN A 39 -4.88 1.87 3.14
CA ASN A 39 -4.80 2.91 4.16
C ASN A 39 -5.26 4.27 3.63
N TYR A 40 -4.81 4.63 2.42
CA TYR A 40 -5.26 5.87 1.77
C TYR A 40 -6.79 5.92 1.62
N LEU A 41 -7.41 4.84 1.13
CA LEU A 41 -8.87 4.78 0.99
C LEU A 41 -9.59 4.84 2.33
N LEU A 42 -9.07 4.17 3.35
CA LEU A 42 -9.63 4.20 4.70
C LEU A 42 -9.56 5.62 5.30
N ASN A 43 -8.41 6.29 5.16
CA ASN A 43 -8.20 7.65 5.65
C ASN A 43 -9.11 8.67 4.94
N HIS A 44 -9.47 8.42 3.68
CA HIS A 44 -10.45 9.20 2.93
C HIS A 44 -11.92 8.85 3.25
N GLY A 45 -12.17 8.07 4.30
CA GLY A 45 -13.51 7.79 4.79
C GLY A 45 -14.20 6.60 4.12
N MET A 46 -13.48 5.77 3.36
CA MET A 46 -14.07 4.54 2.82
C MET A 46 -14.44 3.57 3.97
N PRO A 47 -15.70 3.11 4.05
CA PRO A 47 -16.09 2.12 5.04
C PRO A 47 -15.28 0.82 4.89
N ILE A 48 -14.90 0.21 6.02
CA ILE A 48 -14.02 -0.96 6.01
C ILE A 48 -14.62 -2.19 5.29
N THR A 49 -15.96 -2.31 5.29
CA THR A 49 -16.70 -3.34 4.55
C THR A 49 -16.56 -3.16 3.04
N THR A 50 -16.67 -1.92 2.56
CA THR A 50 -16.43 -1.55 1.16
C THR A 50 -14.97 -1.76 0.78
N LEU A 51 -14.03 -1.36 1.64
CA LEU A 51 -12.60 -1.59 1.42
C LEU A 51 -12.27 -3.08 1.32
N SER A 52 -12.88 -3.92 2.16
CA SER A 52 -12.66 -5.37 2.11
C SER A 52 -13.13 -5.99 0.80
N LYS A 53 -14.27 -5.51 0.25
CA LYS A 53 -14.76 -5.90 -1.07
C LYS A 53 -13.81 -5.42 -2.18
N PHE A 54 -13.36 -4.17 -2.11
CA PHE A 54 -12.38 -3.59 -3.05
C PHE A 54 -11.07 -4.38 -3.09
N LEU A 55 -10.58 -4.80 -1.92
CA LEU A 55 -9.39 -5.64 -1.81
C LEU A 55 -9.67 -7.12 -2.11
N ARG A 56 -10.93 -7.53 -2.34
CA ARG A 56 -11.32 -8.94 -2.57
C ARG A 56 -10.87 -9.86 -1.42
N HIS A 57 -10.89 -9.36 -0.19
CA HIS A 57 -10.59 -10.18 0.98
C HIS A 57 -11.80 -11.02 1.34
N LYS A 58 -11.60 -12.34 1.45
CA LYS A 58 -12.62 -13.29 1.93
C LYS A 58 -12.90 -13.12 3.42
N ASN A 59 -11.93 -12.63 4.18
CA ASN A 59 -12.03 -12.43 5.62
C ASN A 59 -11.85 -10.94 5.95
N ILE A 60 -12.83 -10.33 6.60
CA ILE A 60 -12.79 -8.93 7.03
C ILE A 60 -11.60 -8.65 7.97
N GLY A 61 -11.16 -9.66 8.74
CA GLY A 61 -10.05 -9.55 9.69
C GLY A 61 -8.71 -9.19 9.04
N THR A 62 -8.47 -9.56 7.77
CA THR A 62 -7.25 -9.13 7.08
C THR A 62 -7.27 -7.64 6.73
N THR A 63 -8.46 -7.07 6.54
CA THR A 63 -8.66 -5.64 6.33
C THR A 63 -8.54 -4.87 7.65
N ILE A 64 -9.04 -5.43 8.77
CA ILE A 64 -8.91 -4.83 10.11
C ILE A 64 -7.44 -4.72 10.54
N LYS A 65 -6.61 -5.73 10.26
CA LYS A 65 -5.15 -5.65 10.52
C LYS A 65 -4.47 -4.49 9.82
N ILE A 66 -4.96 -4.11 8.63
CA ILE A 66 -4.44 -2.97 7.87
C ILE A 66 -4.77 -1.67 8.62
N SER A 67 -6.02 -1.49 9.09
CA SER A 67 -6.41 -0.30 9.86
C SER A 67 -5.67 -0.15 11.20
N THR A 68 -5.42 -1.25 11.93
CA THR A 68 -4.76 -1.18 13.26
C THR A 68 -3.26 -0.87 13.17
N SER A 69 -2.61 -1.17 12.05
CA SER A 69 -1.17 -0.95 11.91
C SER A 69 -0.80 0.54 11.77
N ASP A 70 -1.75 1.36 11.33
CA ASP A 70 -1.50 2.74 10.88
C ASP A 70 -1.81 3.81 11.95
N SER A 71 -2.38 3.44 13.10
CA SER A 71 -2.54 4.35 14.25
C SER A 71 -1.22 4.96 14.75
N LYS A 72 -0.06 4.52 14.23
CA LYS A 72 1.27 5.03 14.56
C LYS A 72 1.91 5.94 13.49
N MET A 73 1.26 6.23 12.36
CA MET A 73 1.87 7.02 11.26
C MET A 73 1.19 8.37 10.94
N CYS A 74 0.16 8.78 11.67
CA CYS A 74 -0.41 10.13 11.54
C CYS A 74 0.16 11.08 12.59
N ASN A 75 1.34 11.67 12.32
CA ASN A 75 1.67 13.01 12.85
C ASN A 75 2.84 13.76 12.18
N HIS A 76 3.20 13.47 10.92
CA HIS A 76 4.36 14.15 10.30
C HIS A 76 4.12 14.88 8.97
N HIS A 77 2.91 14.89 8.40
CA HIS A 77 2.72 15.48 7.06
C HIS A 77 1.47 16.34 6.86
N LEU A 78 0.87 16.88 7.93
CA LEU A 78 -0.22 17.86 7.82
C LEU A 78 0.05 19.16 8.60
N MET A 79 1.33 19.53 8.74
CA MET A 79 1.74 20.89 9.10
C MET A 79 2.74 21.40 8.07
N ARG A 80 2.26 21.74 6.88
CA ARG A 80 2.76 22.83 6.02
C ARG A 80 1.65 23.23 5.06
#